data_AF-A0A4U6ME56-F1
#
_entry.id   AF-A0A4U6ME56-F1
#
_cell.length_a   1.000
_cell.length_b   1.000
_cell.length_c   1.000
_cell.angle_alpha   90.00
_cell.angle_beta   90.00
_cell.angle_gamma   90.00
#
_symmetry.space_group_name_H-M   'P 1'
#
loop_
_entity.id
_entity.type
_entity.pdbx_description
1 polymer ?
#
loop_
_entity_poly.entity_id
_entity_poly.type
_entity_poly.pdbx_seq_one_letter_code
_entity_poly.pdbx_strand_id
1 'polypeptide(L)'
;SLTKIMTSYVVGQALKAGKINLNDMVTVGKDAWATGNPALRGSSVMFLKPGDQVAVSDLNKGVIIQSGNDACIALADYVAGSQESFIGLMN
;
A
#
# COMPACT_ATOMS: atom_id res chain seq x y z
N SER A 1 7.55 -3.45 10.41
CA SER A 1 8.01 -4.86 10.35
C SER A 1 8.91 -5.05 9.13
N LEU A 2 9.85 -6.00 9.17
CA LEU A 2 10.90 -6.15 8.15
C LEU A 2 10.37 -6.45 6.74
N THR A 3 9.27 -7.20 6.60
CA THR A 3 8.65 -7.49 5.30
C THR A 3 8.28 -6.24 4.49
N LYS A 4 7.98 -5.12 5.17
CA LYS A 4 7.65 -3.84 4.51
C LYS A 4 8.84 -3.19 3.79
N ILE A 5 10.07 -3.63 4.08
CA ILE A 5 11.24 -3.26 3.28
C ILE A 5 11.06 -3.77 1.84
N MET A 6 10.60 -5.01 1.67
CA MET A 6 10.35 -5.56 0.33
C MET A 6 9.14 -4.90 -0.35
N THR A 7 8.08 -4.57 0.40
CA THR A 7 6.97 -3.76 -0.13
C THR A 7 7.48 -2.42 -0.68
N SER A 8 8.29 -1.71 0.11
CA SER A 8 8.85 -0.42 -0.30
C SER A 8 9.82 -0.56 -1.49
N TYR A 9 10.55 -1.66 -1.56
CA TYR A 9 11.44 -1.97 -2.69
C TYR A 9 10.66 -2.17 -3.99
N VAL A 10 9.59 -2.97 -4.00
CA VAL A 10 8.75 -3.18 -5.19
C VAL A 10 8.10 -1.87 -5.65
N VAL A 11 7.55 -1.08 -4.73
CA VAL A 11 7.00 0.26 -5.03
C VAL A 11 8.08 1.18 -5.60
N GLY A 12 9.27 1.20 -5.01
CA GLY A 12 10.42 1.96 -5.49
C GLY A 12 10.86 1.56 -6.90
N GLN A 13 10.84 0.26 -7.22
CA GLN A 13 11.15 -0.24 -8.56
C GLN A 13 10.08 0.17 -9.58
N ALA A 14 8.80 0.17 -9.21
CA ALA A 14 7.72 0.63 -10.07
C ALA A 14 7.84 2.15 -10.36
N LEU A 15 8.16 2.95 -9.34
CA LEU A 15 8.47 4.38 -9.49
C LEU A 15 9.67 4.62 -10.40
N LYS A 16 10.78 3.89 -10.17
CA LYS A 16 12.01 3.99 -10.96
C LYS A 16 11.80 3.62 -12.42
N ALA A 17 10.93 2.65 -12.68
CA ALA A 17 10.56 2.22 -14.04
C ALA A 17 9.53 3.14 -14.72
N GLY A 18 9.06 4.19 -14.05
CA GLY A 18 8.04 5.10 -14.58
C GLY A 18 6.66 4.45 -14.76
N LYS A 19 6.39 3.32 -14.09
CA LYS A 19 5.08 2.64 -14.14
C LYS A 19 4.02 3.34 -13.31
N ILE A 20 4.45 4.03 -12.27
CA ILE A 20 3.63 4.87 -11.37
C ILE A 20 4.41 6.14 -11.03
N ASN A 21 3.72 7.18 -10.58
CA ASN A 21 4.33 8.42 -10.08
C ASN A 21 3.95 8.68 -8.62
N LEU A 22 4.77 9.46 -7.93
CA LEU A 22 4.51 9.86 -6.53
C LEU A 22 3.20 10.63 -6.35
N ASN A 23 2.78 11.37 -7.38
CA ASN A 23 1.56 12.19 -7.36
C ASN A 23 0.33 11.44 -7.88
N ASP A 24 0.46 10.17 -8.27
CA ASP A 24 -0.69 9.38 -8.68
C ASP A 24 -1.64 9.23 -7.49
N MET A 25 -2.94 9.38 -7.77
CA MET A 25 -3.98 9.22 -6.77
C MET A 25 -4.46 7.77 -6.77
N VAL A 26 -4.28 7.11 -5.62
CA VAL A 26 -4.75 5.75 -5.39
C VAL A 26 -6.13 5.81 -4.76
N THR A 27 -7.08 5.10 -5.37
CA THR A 27 -8.42 4.89 -4.79
C THR A 27 -8.35 3.78 -3.77
N VAL A 28 -8.66 4.08 -2.51
CA VAL A 28 -8.62 3.10 -1.42
C VAL A 28 -9.77 2.09 -1.57
N GLY A 29 -9.43 0.80 -1.58
CA GLY A 29 -10.35 -0.32 -1.60
C GLY A 29 -10.95 -0.66 -0.23
N LYS A 30 -11.86 -1.65 -0.21
CA LYS A 30 -12.48 -2.14 1.05
C LYS A 30 -11.54 -3.01 1.88
N ASP A 31 -10.61 -3.69 1.24
CA ASP A 31 -9.53 -4.50 1.81
C ASP A 31 -8.52 -3.66 2.61
N ALA A 32 -8.20 -2.46 2.14
CA ALA A 32 -7.35 -1.50 2.84
C ALA A 32 -8.06 -0.77 4.00
N TRP A 33 -9.33 -1.05 4.28
CA TRP A 33 -10.06 -0.39 5.36
C TRP A 33 -9.99 -1.17 6.67
N ALA A 34 -9.30 -0.61 7.67
CA ALA A 34 -9.05 -1.27 8.94
C ALA A 34 -10.33 -1.69 9.71
N THR A 35 -11.42 -0.94 9.61
CA THR A 35 -12.69 -1.31 10.27
C THR A 35 -13.39 -2.46 9.53
N GLY A 36 -13.24 -2.53 8.20
CA GLY A 36 -13.86 -3.55 7.34
C GLY A 36 -13.05 -4.82 7.18
N ASN A 37 -11.74 -4.80 7.50
CA ASN A 37 -10.83 -5.92 7.37
C ASN A 37 -10.33 -6.40 8.76
N PRO A 38 -10.84 -7.53 9.28
CA PRO A 38 -10.42 -8.05 10.58
C PRO A 38 -8.92 -8.32 10.73
N ALA A 39 -8.20 -8.60 9.64
CA ALA A 39 -6.76 -8.86 9.66
C ALA A 39 -5.94 -7.60 10.01
N LEU A 40 -6.53 -6.41 9.87
CA LEU A 40 -5.89 -5.14 10.22
C LEU A 40 -6.11 -4.73 11.69
N ARG A 41 -6.99 -5.43 12.42
CA ARG A 41 -7.28 -5.09 13.83
C ARG A 41 -6.05 -5.22 14.71
N GLY A 42 -5.80 -4.19 15.52
CA GLY A 42 -4.66 -4.14 16.46
C GLY A 42 -3.31 -3.91 15.78
N SER A 43 -3.28 -3.68 14.46
CA SER A 43 -2.06 -3.37 13.73
C SER A 43 -1.87 -1.86 13.53
N SER A 44 -0.66 -1.46 13.11
CA SER A 44 -0.43 -0.06 12.71
C SER A 44 -1.14 0.22 11.38
N VAL A 45 -1.89 1.32 11.32
CA VAL A 45 -2.75 1.70 10.18
C VAL A 45 -2.72 3.21 9.98
N MET A 46 -2.87 3.67 8.73
CA MET A 46 -3.07 5.08 8.35
C MET A 46 -4.53 5.56 8.53
N PHE A 47 -5.46 4.65 8.85
CA PHE A 47 -6.89 4.92 8.99
C PHE A 47 -7.59 5.27 7.66
N LEU A 48 -7.16 4.62 6.57
CA LEU A 48 -7.76 4.78 5.25
C LEU A 48 -9.22 4.32 5.23
N LYS A 49 -10.06 4.96 4.41
CA LYS A 49 -11.47 4.58 4.18
C LYS A 49 -11.73 4.29 2.71
N PRO A 50 -12.67 3.38 2.37
CA PRO A 50 -12.98 3.07 0.99
C PRO A 50 -13.45 4.30 0.23
N GLY A 51 -12.88 4.53 -0.95
CA GLY A 51 -13.16 5.69 -1.80
C GLY A 51 -12.27 6.90 -1.54
N ASP A 52 -11.46 6.90 -0.47
CA ASP A 52 -10.43 7.92 -0.28
C ASP A 52 -9.48 7.94 -1.48
N GLN A 53 -9.07 9.14 -1.89
CA GLN A 53 -8.02 9.34 -2.89
C GLN A 53 -6.76 9.77 -2.16
N VAL A 54 -5.72 8.93 -2.16
CA VAL A 54 -4.46 9.21 -1.46
C VAL A 54 -3.30 9.13 -2.44
N ALA A 55 -2.41 10.12 -2.39
CA ALA A 55 -1.23 10.13 -3.25
C ALA A 55 -0.30 8.95 -2.93
N VAL A 56 0.32 8.36 -3.95
CA VAL A 56 1.35 7.32 -3.79
C VAL A 56 2.44 7.75 -2.81
N SER A 57 2.84 9.03 -2.83
CA SER A 57 3.83 9.56 -1.89
C SER A 57 3.42 9.42 -0.43
N ASP A 58 2.15 9.61 -0.13
CA ASP A 58 1.66 9.61 1.25
C ASP A 58 1.39 8.18 1.74
N LEU A 59 0.88 7.31 0.86
CA LEU A 59 0.82 5.87 1.14
C LEU A 59 2.21 5.30 1.39
N ASN A 60 3.20 5.66 0.57
CA ASN A 60 4.58 5.20 0.73
C ASN A 60 5.18 5.69 2.06
N LYS A 61 4.92 6.93 2.46
CA LYS A 61 5.28 7.44 3.80
C LYS A 61 4.57 6.64 4.90
N GLY A 62 3.31 6.29 4.73
CA GLY A 62 2.58 5.44 5.67
C GLY A 62 3.21 4.07 5.87
N VAL A 63 3.68 3.44 4.79
CA VAL A 63 4.41 2.17 4.85
C VAL A 63 5.74 2.34 5.58
N ILE A 64 6.53 3.35 5.23
CA ILE A 64 7.91 3.51 5.70
C ILE A 64 7.97 4.07 7.13
N ILE A 65 7.20 5.11 7.43
CA ILE A 65 7.26 5.86 8.69
C ILE A 65 6.33 5.20 9.73
N GLN A 66 5.07 4.98 9.36
CA GLN A 66 4.04 4.49 10.28
C GLN A 66 3.98 2.96 10.32
N SER A 67 4.62 2.26 9.37
CA SER A 67 4.47 0.81 9.21
C SER A 67 3.02 0.39 8.99
N GLY A 68 2.22 1.26 8.35
CA GLY A 68 0.80 1.07 8.09
C GLY A 68 0.51 -0.15 7.21
N ASN A 69 -0.30 -1.09 7.71
CA ASN A 69 -0.68 -2.29 6.99
C ASN A 69 -1.73 -2.01 5.90
N ASP A 70 -2.66 -1.10 6.16
CA ASP A 70 -3.64 -0.60 5.18
C ASP A 70 -2.97 0.06 3.97
N ALA A 71 -1.92 0.86 4.22
CA ALA A 71 -1.11 1.46 3.19
C ALA A 71 -0.42 0.43 2.28
N CYS A 72 0.05 -0.68 2.85
CA CYS A 72 0.63 -1.79 2.08
C CYS A 72 -0.39 -2.41 1.13
N ILE A 73 -1.62 -2.63 1.61
CA ILE A 73 -2.70 -3.21 0.80
C ILE A 73 -3.05 -2.27 -0.36
N ALA A 74 -3.32 -0.99 -0.07
CA ALA A 74 -3.67 -0.01 -1.10
C ALA A 74 -2.59 0.14 -2.18
N LEU A 75 -1.31 0.16 -1.79
CA LEU A 75 -0.20 0.20 -2.75
C LEU A 75 -0.06 -1.12 -3.54
N ALA A 76 -0.29 -2.26 -2.92
CA ALA A 76 -0.23 -3.55 -3.59
C ALA A 76 -1.28 -3.65 -4.71
N ASP A 77 -2.51 -3.26 -4.40
CA ASP A 77 -3.61 -3.27 -5.37
C ASP A 77 -3.37 -2.26 -6.49
N TYR A 78 -2.84 -1.08 -6.18
CA TYR A 78 -2.51 -0.09 -7.21
C TYR A 78 -1.37 -0.53 -8.13
N VAL A 79 -0.30 -1.11 -7.58
CA VAL A 79 0.91 -1.47 -8.33
C VAL A 79 0.74 -2.75 -9.14
N ALA A 80 0.02 -3.74 -8.60
CA ALA A 80 -0.04 -5.08 -9.17
C ALA A 80 -1.47 -5.59 -9.42
N GLY A 81 -2.50 -4.79 -9.13
CA GLY A 81 -3.91 -5.14 -9.30
C GLY A 81 -4.48 -6.06 -8.22
N SER A 82 -3.64 -6.67 -7.39
CA SER A 82 -4.04 -7.52 -6.25
C SER A 82 -2.85 -7.77 -5.32
N GLN A 83 -3.15 -8.11 -4.06
CA GLN A 83 -2.14 -8.54 -3.08
C GLN A 83 -1.37 -9.79 -3.55
N GLU A 84 -2.04 -10.77 -4.15
CA GLU A 84 -1.41 -12.00 -4.63
C GLU A 84 -0.41 -11.70 -5.75
N SER A 85 -0.78 -10.85 -6.71
CA SER A 85 0.13 -10.43 -7.79
C SER A 85 1.30 -9.64 -7.22
N PHE A 86 1.07 -8.79 -6.22
CA PHE A 86 2.13 -8.03 -5.56
C PHE A 86 3.10 -8.94 -4.80
N ILE A 87 2.60 -9.95 -4.09
CA ILE A 87 3.44 -10.97 -3.43
C ILE A 87 4.29 -11.72 -4.47
N GLY A 88 3.75 -11.99 -5.66
CA GLY A 88 4.51 -12.55 -6.77
C GLY A 88 5.69 -11.67 -7.22
N LEU A 89 5.60 -10.34 -7.08
CA LEU A 89 6.70 -9.41 -7.33
C LEU A 89 7.70 -9.31 -6.15
N MET A 90 7.29 -9.73 -4.95
CA MET A 90 8.12 -9.70 -3.75
C MET A 90 9.03 -10.93 -3.61
N ASN A 91 8.68 -12.04 -4.26
CA ASN A 91 9.44 -13.30 -4.26
C ASN A 91 10.41 -13.38 -5.43
#